data_AF-A0AAW9CZ29-F1
#
_entry.id   AF-A0AAW9CZ29-F1
#
_cell.length_a   1.000
_cell.length_b   1.000
_cell.length_c   1.000
_cell.angle_alpha   90.00
_cell.angle_beta   90.00
_cell.angle_gamma   90.00
#
_symmetry.space_group_name_H-M   'P 1'
#
loop_
_entity.id
_entity.type
_entity.pdbx_description
1 polymer ?
#
loop_
_entity_poly.entity_id
_entity_poly.type
_entity_poly.pdbx_seq_one_letter_code
_entity_poly.pdbx_strand_id
1 'polypeptide(L)'
;MTMAAASAAAPAVVPTAARAAAFDFACTTTLGQPGGRSRDKLAPIAVRIVAAGGPALPKPPWRRERRMTRETVAARAAVPRTHRLHSVREAAMRPNLGECFASAPRRS
;
A
#
# COMPACT_ATOMS: atom_id res chain seq x y z
N MET A 1 45.56 10.55 11.12
CA MET A 1 44.27 11.12 11.57
C MET A 1 43.16 10.21 11.07
N THR A 2 42.71 9.27 11.90
CA THR A 2 41.65 8.30 11.56
C THR A 2 40.35 8.78 12.19
N MET A 3 39.32 9.07 11.38
CA MET A 3 37.99 9.40 11.87
C MET A 3 37.20 8.12 12.15
N ALA A 4 36.67 8.01 13.36
CA ALA A 4 35.73 6.97 13.77
C ALA A 4 34.33 7.27 13.19
N ALA A 5 33.72 6.30 12.52
CA ALA A 5 32.34 6.40 12.05
C ALA A 5 31.37 6.14 13.22
N ALA A 6 30.49 7.09 13.49
CA ALA A 6 29.40 6.94 14.45
C ALA A 6 28.35 5.97 13.87
N SER A 7 28.17 4.82 14.53
CA SER A 7 27.09 3.88 14.25
C SER A 7 25.78 4.43 14.83
N ALA A 8 24.83 4.80 13.97
CA ALA A 8 23.49 5.17 14.40
C ALA A 8 22.73 3.93 14.90
N ALA A 9 22.25 3.97 16.13
CA ALA A 9 21.37 2.95 16.70
C ALA A 9 20.03 2.94 15.94
N ALA A 10 19.58 1.75 15.53
CA ALA A 10 18.28 1.57 14.91
C ALA A 10 17.14 1.91 15.90
N PRO A 11 16.03 2.53 15.45
CA PRO A 11 14.91 2.81 16.33
C PRO A 11 14.28 1.50 16.82
N ALA A 12 14.05 1.41 18.13
CA ALA A 12 13.36 0.29 18.75
C ALA A 12 11.97 0.09 18.13
N VAL A 13 11.73 -1.05 17.50
CA VAL A 13 10.41 -1.45 17.04
C VAL A 13 9.61 -1.89 18.26
N VAL A 14 8.67 -1.05 18.69
CA VAL A 14 7.72 -1.39 19.75
C VAL A 14 6.87 -2.57 19.27
N PRO A 15 6.71 -3.65 20.07
CA PRO A 15 5.93 -4.80 19.66
C PRO A 15 4.45 -4.43 19.49
N THR A 16 3.93 -4.64 18.28
CA THR A 16 2.55 -4.43 17.81
C THR A 16 1.47 -5.15 18.64
N ALA A 17 1.87 -6.07 19.53
CA ALA A 17 0.96 -6.90 20.32
C ALA A 17 0.04 -6.10 21.26
N ALA A 18 0.48 -4.95 21.77
CA ALA A 18 -0.30 -4.16 22.73
C ALA A 18 -1.55 -3.47 22.12
N ARG A 19 -1.63 -3.36 20.78
CA ARG A 19 -2.74 -2.65 20.09
C ARG A 19 -3.92 -3.57 19.73
N ALA A 20 -3.78 -4.88 19.88
CA ALA A 20 -4.79 -5.87 19.46
C ALA A 20 -5.91 -6.11 20.49
N ALA A 21 -5.76 -5.62 21.73
CA ALA A 21 -6.71 -5.92 22.82
C ALA A 21 -8.00 -5.08 22.79
N ALA A 22 -8.14 -4.11 21.87
CA ALA A 22 -9.20 -3.08 21.94
C ALA A 22 -10.36 -3.24 20.93
N PHE A 23 -10.50 -4.37 20.22
CA PHE A 23 -11.43 -4.50 19.10
C PHE A 23 -12.49 -5.61 19.20
N ASP A 24 -12.82 -6.07 20.41
CA ASP A 24 -13.96 -6.98 20.63
C ASP A 24 -15.28 -6.20 20.69
N PHE A 25 -15.65 -5.55 19.59
CA PHE A 25 -16.97 -4.94 19.42
C PHE A 25 -17.87 -5.89 18.62
N ALA A 26 -19.06 -6.18 19.12
CA ALA A 26 -20.11 -6.87 18.38
C ALA A 26 -20.58 -5.97 17.22
N CYS A 27 -19.95 -6.11 16.06
CA CYS A 27 -20.25 -5.31 14.88
C CYS A 27 -21.03 -6.15 13.87
N THR A 28 -22.17 -5.65 13.41
CA THR A 28 -22.90 -6.22 12.29
C THR A 28 -22.27 -5.74 10.98
N THR A 29 -21.94 -6.67 10.08
CA THR A 29 -21.43 -6.29 8.75
C THR A 29 -22.50 -5.57 7.93
N THR A 30 -22.10 -4.87 6.86
CA THR A 30 -23.04 -4.21 5.91
C THR A 30 -24.07 -5.18 5.30
N LEU A 31 -23.82 -6.49 5.36
CA LEU A 31 -24.71 -7.56 4.89
C LEU A 31 -25.61 -8.14 6.00
N GLY A 32 -25.72 -7.48 7.16
CA GLY A 32 -26.57 -7.92 8.27
C GLY A 32 -26.04 -9.13 9.04
N GLN A 33 -24.86 -9.66 8.68
CA GLN A 33 -24.29 -10.83 9.33
C GLN A 33 -23.57 -10.41 10.63
N PRO A 34 -23.71 -11.19 11.73
CA PRO A 34 -22.91 -10.98 12.92
C PRO A 34 -21.43 -11.02 12.53
N GLY A 35 -20.70 -9.96 12.84
CA GLY A 35 -19.30 -9.85 12.49
C GLY A 35 -18.50 -10.88 13.28
N GLY A 36 -18.13 -11.98 12.61
CA GLY A 36 -17.12 -12.91 13.15
C GLY A 36 -15.89 -12.13 13.61
N ARG A 37 -15.34 -12.54 14.76
CA ARG A 37 -14.28 -11.87 15.55
C ARG A 37 -13.37 -11.04 14.64
N SER A 38 -13.49 -9.72 14.76
CA SER A 38 -12.77 -8.71 13.95
C SER A 38 -11.28 -9.02 13.83
N ARG A 39 -10.69 -9.59 14.89
CA ARG A 39 -9.29 -9.99 14.99
C ARG A 39 -8.84 -10.95 13.89
N ASP A 40 -9.65 -11.95 13.53
CA ASP A 40 -9.25 -12.95 12.53
C ASP A 40 -9.27 -12.37 11.11
N LYS A 41 -10.14 -11.39 10.85
CA LYS A 41 -10.19 -10.63 9.59
C LYS A 41 -9.04 -9.64 9.45
N LEU A 42 -8.54 -9.14 10.58
CA LEU A 42 -7.42 -8.20 10.66
C LEU A 42 -6.08 -8.91 10.85
N ALA A 43 -6.09 -10.23 10.99
CA ALA A 43 -4.87 -11.01 11.08
C ALA A 43 -4.07 -10.84 9.78
N PRO A 44 -2.76 -10.57 9.86
CA PRO A 44 -1.92 -10.51 8.68
C PRO A 44 -2.04 -11.81 7.89
N ILE A 45 -2.22 -11.70 6.57
CA ILE A 45 -2.13 -12.86 5.69
C ILE A 45 -0.67 -13.33 5.74
N ALA A 46 -0.46 -14.58 6.15
CA ALA A 46 0.86 -15.18 6.17
C ALA A 46 1.34 -15.37 4.71
N VAL A 47 2.12 -14.42 4.21
CA VAL A 47 2.70 -14.47 2.86
C VAL A 47 4.18 -14.85 2.99
N ARG A 48 4.58 -15.98 2.39
CA ARG A 48 5.97 -16.36 2.22
C ARG A 48 6.46 -15.88 0.86
N ILE A 49 7.43 -14.97 0.85
CA ILE A 49 8.13 -14.58 -0.37
C ILE A 49 9.27 -15.58 -0.57
N VAL A 50 9.22 -16.34 -1.66
CA VAL A 50 10.30 -17.23 -2.09
C VAL A 50 10.95 -16.60 -3.29
N ALA A 51 12.28 -16.47 -3.28
CA ALA A 51 13.00 -16.05 -4.47
C ALA A 51 12.70 -17.04 -5.60
N ALA A 52 12.23 -16.55 -6.74
CA ALA A 52 11.93 -17.42 -7.87
C ALA A 52 13.23 -18.07 -8.35
N GLY A 53 13.32 -19.40 -8.30
CA GLY A 53 14.46 -20.17 -8.82
C GLY A 53 14.49 -20.26 -10.35
N GLY A 54 13.79 -19.37 -11.04
CA GLY A 54 13.57 -19.38 -12.48
C GLY A 54 12.99 -18.05 -12.98
N PRO A 55 12.73 -17.92 -14.29
CA PRO A 55 12.24 -16.68 -14.88
C PRO A 55 10.89 -16.26 -14.29
N ALA A 56 10.66 -14.95 -14.19
CA ALA A 56 9.41 -14.40 -13.69
C ALA A 56 8.21 -14.94 -14.49
N LEU A 57 7.16 -15.38 -13.78
CA LEU A 57 5.94 -15.85 -14.43
C LEU A 57 5.33 -14.70 -15.25
N PRO A 58 4.87 -14.97 -16.48
CA PRO A 58 4.23 -13.96 -17.30
C PRO A 58 2.96 -13.45 -16.63
N LYS A 59 2.69 -12.14 -16.77
CA LYS A 59 1.46 -11.54 -16.25
C LYS A 59 0.26 -12.19 -16.96
N PRO A 60 -0.73 -12.74 -16.22
CA PRO A 60 -1.88 -13.38 -16.85
C PRO A 60 -2.70 -12.35 -17.65
N PRO A 61 -3.37 -12.77 -18.74
CA PRO A 61 -3.99 -11.85 -19.71
C PRO A 61 -5.03 -10.92 -19.07
N TRP A 62 -5.78 -11.40 -18.10
CA TRP A 62 -6.82 -10.64 -17.38
C TRP A 62 -6.28 -9.66 -16.33
N ARG A 63 -4.98 -9.70 -15.97
CA ARG A 63 -4.34 -8.70 -15.11
C ARG A 63 -3.49 -7.70 -15.88
N ARG A 64 -3.51 -7.72 -17.20
CA ARG A 64 -2.77 -6.73 -17.99
C ARG A 64 -3.48 -5.39 -17.88
N GLU A 65 -2.77 -4.37 -17.42
CA GLU A 65 -3.32 -3.01 -17.45
C GLU A 65 -3.03 -2.38 -18.79
N ARG A 66 -3.99 -1.56 -19.23
CA ARG A 66 -3.82 -0.72 -20.39
C ARG A 66 -2.84 0.39 -20.01
N ARG A 67 -1.64 0.34 -20.59
CA ARG A 67 -0.57 1.32 -20.32
C ARG A 67 -1.04 2.70 -20.76
N MET A 68 -1.43 3.56 -19.82
CA MET A 68 -1.80 4.94 -20.13
C MET A 68 -0.55 5.81 -20.32
N THR A 69 -0.69 6.85 -21.13
CA THR A 69 0.38 7.79 -21.48
C THR A 69 0.97 8.46 -20.24
N ARG A 70 2.30 8.51 -20.19
CA ARG A 70 3.10 9.05 -19.07
C ARG A 70 2.75 10.51 -18.75
N GLU A 71 2.24 11.26 -19.73
CA GLU A 71 1.89 12.68 -19.60
C GLU A 71 0.75 12.94 -18.59
N THR A 72 -0.36 12.21 -18.65
CA THR A 72 -1.52 12.44 -17.76
C THR A 72 -1.17 12.19 -16.29
N VAL A 73 -0.38 11.14 -16.04
CA VAL A 73 0.13 10.82 -14.70
C VAL A 73 1.08 11.90 -14.21
N ALA A 74 1.98 12.38 -15.08
CA ALA A 74 2.91 13.45 -14.74
C ALA A 74 2.19 14.76 -14.36
N ALA A 75 1.20 15.16 -15.16
CA ALA A 75 0.41 16.38 -14.91
C ALA A 75 -0.36 16.32 -13.58
N ARG A 76 -1.01 15.19 -13.28
CA ARG A 76 -1.78 15.06 -12.03
C ARG A 76 -0.94 14.83 -10.79
N ALA A 77 0.24 14.23 -10.93
CA ALA A 77 1.17 14.09 -9.83
C ALA A 77 2.01 15.36 -9.56
N ALA A 78 1.94 16.38 -10.44
CA ALA A 78 2.58 17.67 -10.20
C ALA A 78 2.00 18.36 -8.96
N VAL A 79 0.67 18.38 -8.82
CA VAL A 79 -0.02 19.02 -7.67
C VAL A 79 0.46 18.48 -6.31
N PRO A 80 0.37 17.16 -6.01
CA PRO A 80 0.85 16.66 -4.74
C PRO A 80 2.35 16.93 -4.54
N ARG A 81 3.19 16.89 -5.58
CA ARG A 81 4.63 17.18 -5.47
C ARG A 81 4.92 18.64 -5.14
N THR A 82 4.23 19.59 -5.79
CA THR A 82 4.36 21.03 -5.49
C THR A 82 4.05 21.31 -4.02
N HIS A 83 3.05 20.63 -3.47
CA HIS A 83 2.67 20.77 -2.07
C HIS A 83 3.41 19.83 -1.11
N ARG A 84 4.43 19.08 -1.60
CA ARG A 84 5.19 18.08 -0.81
C ARG A 84 4.29 17.05 -0.11
N LEU A 85 3.18 16.70 -0.76
CA LEU A 85 2.24 15.67 -0.31
C LEU A 85 2.61 14.32 -0.91
N HIS A 86 2.57 13.29 -0.08
CA HIS A 86 2.72 11.90 -0.52
C HIS A 86 1.35 11.26 -0.72
N SER A 87 1.16 10.61 -1.87
CA SER A 87 -0.05 9.82 -2.13
C SER A 87 0.26 8.34 -2.10
N VAL A 88 -0.60 7.55 -1.44
CA VAL A 88 -0.52 6.07 -1.46
C VAL A 88 -0.60 5.55 -2.90
N ARG A 89 -1.37 6.25 -3.74
CA ARG A 89 -1.52 5.96 -5.16
C ARG A 89 -0.15 5.95 -5.89
N GLU A 90 0.73 6.88 -5.58
CA GLU A 90 2.09 6.97 -6.15
C GLU A 90 3.09 6.07 -5.42
N ALA A 91 3.11 6.09 -4.08
CA ALA A 91 4.08 5.35 -3.29
C ALA A 91 4.00 3.83 -3.51
N ALA A 92 2.79 3.30 -3.71
CA ALA A 92 2.59 1.88 -3.99
C ALA A 92 2.71 1.53 -5.49
N MET A 93 3.03 2.50 -6.35
CA MET A 93 2.99 2.37 -7.82
C MET A 93 1.75 1.60 -8.27
N ARG A 94 0.57 2.06 -7.82
CA ARG A 94 -0.66 1.29 -8.02
C ARG A 94 -0.82 0.97 -9.50
N PRO A 95 -1.15 -0.28 -9.83
CA PRO A 95 -0.98 -0.73 -11.20
C PRO A 95 -2.07 -0.10 -12.12
N ASN A 96 -3.14 0.47 -11.54
CA ASN A 96 -4.17 1.29 -12.19
C ASN A 96 -3.95 2.82 -12.14
N LEU A 97 -2.73 3.31 -11.85
CA LEU A 97 -2.42 4.74 -11.63
C LEU A 97 -2.98 5.68 -12.71
N GLY A 98 -2.84 5.28 -13.98
CA GLY A 98 -3.29 6.05 -15.14
C GLY A 98 -4.80 6.27 -15.16
N GLU A 99 -5.59 5.20 -15.08
CA GLU A 99 -7.07 5.26 -15.14
C GLU A 99 -7.64 6.04 -13.96
N CYS A 100 -7.07 5.78 -12.80
CA CYS A 100 -7.34 6.49 -11.56
C CYS A 100 -7.12 8.01 -11.68
N PHE A 101 -6.13 8.43 -12.45
CA PHE A 101 -5.88 9.82 -12.80
C PHE A 101 -6.62 10.26 -14.06
N ALA A 102 -7.21 9.40 -14.89
CA ALA A 102 -8.06 9.86 -15.98
C ALA A 102 -9.46 10.23 -15.44
N SER A 103 -10.03 9.37 -14.60
CA SER A 103 -11.45 9.43 -14.20
C SER A 103 -11.74 10.30 -12.99
N ALA A 104 -10.74 10.79 -12.23
CA ALA A 104 -11.04 11.57 -11.04
C ALA A 104 -11.58 12.96 -11.43
N PRO A 105 -12.78 13.36 -10.97
CA PRO A 105 -13.33 14.69 -11.23
C PRO A 105 -12.41 15.75 -10.62
N ARG A 106 -12.21 16.85 -11.34
CA ARG A 106 -11.51 18.02 -10.80
C ARG A 106 -12.49 18.72 -9.87
N ARG A 107 -12.21 18.73 -8.56
CA ARG A 107 -12.88 19.68 -7.66
C ARG A 107 -12.33 21.06 -7.98
N SER A 108 -13.20 21.94 -8.47
CA SER A 108 -12.99 23.37 -8.61
C SER A 108 -12.83 24.03 -7.25
#